data_AF-A0A094M9S6-F1
#
_entry.id   AF-A0A094M9S6-F1
#
_cell.length_a   1.000
_cell.length_b   1.000
_cell.length_c   1.000
_cell.angle_alpha   90.00
_cell.angle_beta   90.00
_cell.angle_gamma   90.00
#
_symmetry.space_group_name_H-M   'P 1'
#
loop_
_entity.id
_entity.type
_entity.pdbx_description
1 polymer ?
#
loop_
_entity_poly.entity_id
_entity_poly.type
_entity_poly.pdbx_seq_one_letter_code
_entity_poly.pdbx_strand_id
1 'polypeptide(L)'
;MSNARLFDFEGLNENFSFLVLKIHQQLEDTLIALQQLEGFVPERMNNREDYINNLKIIIERKSYKRTLRARSEEDRIIRIMGSLNTVTSNLEEIGDYLMNIVNQTQYFQDRSFLGQYNYQAYFHEIVVALDLVAESLLQGKIKDALQICHAEIKIDSLFKNDFTVLMDAMKETHKIGDAITTFNILRYLERIGDSLLNVGEAIISAYAGTRLKLYEYTAIKDSLHRDTGEFLFQDLDVETKSGCRIEKILTRNDERSNQEVIFKEGNVAKIQQEKEKIEKWQDVISGLTPKVFGFEYLNDKAFILLEYIGGFNFQEIVLSRNQHLLKKAFDRLKQVTLEVWEKTKQRQPVNADFMGQLKKRLPEVHEVHPSLVTPSRTIGSIKRPSLQESITRAASIERTLSTPFSVFIHGDFNTDNIIYNEKEDRIVFIDPHRSGQADYIQDVSVFLVSNYRIPILDSKIRESLSDVIRNFYSFTRNFAEKNGDATFEARLALGVSRSFISSTRFILKKDFAKTMYLRGVYLLEKFLDHDGRPWSEFRIPEDFFLY
;
A
#
# COMPACT_ATOMS: atom_id res chain seq x y z
N MET A 1 -14.87 -21.76 12.75
CA MET A 1 -14.32 -23.11 13.01
C MET A 1 -13.16 -22.98 13.97
N SER A 2 -13.05 -23.85 14.98
CA SER A 2 -11.83 -23.92 15.80
C SER A 2 -10.65 -24.30 14.92
N ASN A 3 -9.46 -23.78 15.21
CA ASN A 3 -8.25 -24.04 14.44
C ASN A 3 -7.92 -25.54 14.41
N ALA A 4 -8.21 -26.27 15.50
CA ALA A 4 -8.07 -27.73 15.57
C ALA A 4 -8.78 -28.48 14.42
N ARG A 5 -10.03 -28.10 14.08
CA ARG A 5 -10.78 -28.77 13.00
C ARG A 5 -10.21 -28.53 11.60
N LEU A 6 -9.34 -27.53 11.43
CA LEU A 6 -8.66 -27.30 10.14
C LEU A 6 -7.56 -28.34 9.90
N PHE A 7 -6.88 -28.77 10.97
CA PHE A 7 -5.75 -29.70 10.93
C PHE A 7 -6.16 -31.17 11.17
N ASP A 8 -7.41 -31.44 11.58
CA ASP A 8 -7.98 -32.79 11.67
C ASP A 8 -8.22 -33.47 10.30
N PHE A 9 -7.70 -32.90 9.21
CA PHE A 9 -7.83 -33.43 7.86
C PHE A 9 -6.84 -34.56 7.60
N GLU A 10 -7.32 -35.80 7.49
CA GLU A 10 -6.51 -36.98 7.11
C GLU A 10 -5.25 -37.15 8.00
N GLY A 11 -5.34 -36.81 9.29
CA GLY A 11 -4.23 -36.90 10.25
C GLY A 11 -3.12 -35.86 10.02
N LEU A 12 -3.40 -34.75 9.33
CA LEU A 12 -2.41 -33.70 9.03
C LEU A 12 -1.71 -33.17 10.29
N ASN A 13 -2.49 -32.93 11.36
CA ASN A 13 -1.97 -32.54 12.67
C ASN A 13 -0.89 -33.53 13.18
N GLU A 14 -1.19 -34.84 13.15
CA GLU A 14 -0.26 -35.88 13.64
C GLU A 14 1.04 -35.89 12.82
N ASN A 15 0.95 -35.81 11.48
CA ASN A 15 2.15 -35.78 10.64
C ASN A 15 3.01 -34.56 10.94
N PHE A 16 2.38 -33.39 11.14
CA PHE A 16 3.09 -32.17 11.47
C PHE A 16 3.71 -32.22 12.88
N SER A 17 3.00 -32.73 13.89
CA SER A 17 3.57 -32.94 15.23
C SER A 17 4.73 -33.94 15.20
N PHE A 18 4.64 -35.01 14.40
CA PHE A 18 5.75 -35.94 14.20
C PHE A 18 6.94 -35.28 13.52
N LEU A 19 6.72 -34.40 12.54
CA LEU A 19 7.80 -33.65 11.90
C LEU A 19 8.57 -32.83 12.93
N VAL A 20 7.87 -32.00 13.72
CA VAL A 20 8.49 -31.18 14.78
C VAL A 20 9.25 -32.06 15.78
N LEU A 21 8.64 -33.15 16.24
CA LEU A 21 9.30 -34.12 17.14
C LEU A 21 10.59 -34.70 16.54
N LYS A 22 10.61 -34.98 15.23
CA LYS A 22 11.79 -35.52 14.56
C LYS A 22 12.91 -34.49 14.46
N ILE A 23 12.59 -33.22 14.25
CA ILE A 23 13.58 -32.14 14.32
C ILE A 23 14.19 -32.02 15.73
N HIS A 24 13.39 -32.10 16.79
CA HIS A 24 13.91 -32.13 18.17
C HIS A 24 14.89 -33.30 18.39
N GLN A 25 14.52 -34.50 17.96
CA GLN A 25 15.40 -35.66 18.07
C GLN A 25 16.70 -35.51 17.25
N GLN A 26 16.64 -34.81 16.11
CA GLN A 26 17.81 -34.53 15.28
C GLN A 26 18.73 -33.49 15.93
N LEU A 27 18.18 -32.49 16.62
CA LEU A 27 18.95 -31.55 17.44
C LEU A 27 19.70 -32.26 18.57
N GLU A 28 19.01 -33.15 19.30
CA GLU A 28 19.63 -33.95 20.37
C GLU A 28 20.79 -34.79 19.83
N ASP A 29 20.57 -35.53 18.73
CA ASP A 29 21.61 -36.35 18.11
C ASP A 29 22.79 -35.50 17.59
N THR A 30 22.51 -34.30 17.05
CA THR A 30 23.56 -33.35 16.62
C THR A 30 24.39 -32.88 17.81
N LEU A 31 23.75 -32.54 18.93
CA LEU A 31 24.44 -32.10 20.13
C LEU A 31 25.32 -33.22 20.71
N ILE A 32 24.81 -34.45 20.76
CA ILE A 32 25.57 -35.66 21.15
C ILE A 32 26.79 -35.84 20.24
N ALA A 33 26.63 -35.66 18.92
CA ALA A 33 27.72 -35.76 17.94
C ALA A 33 28.82 -34.71 18.17
N LEU A 34 28.44 -33.45 18.45
CA LEU A 34 29.37 -32.36 18.71
C LEU A 34 30.12 -32.54 20.03
N GLN A 35 29.45 -33.05 21.08
CA GLN A 35 30.01 -33.26 22.41
C GLN A 35 30.83 -34.55 22.55
N GLN A 36 30.86 -35.40 21.52
CA GLN A 36 31.50 -36.72 21.56
C GLN A 36 30.96 -37.64 22.66
N LEU A 37 29.68 -37.51 23.01
CA LEU A 37 29.06 -38.39 23.98
C LEU A 37 28.87 -39.80 23.40
N GLU A 38 29.03 -40.83 24.24
CA GLU A 38 28.76 -42.21 23.83
C GLU A 38 27.30 -42.35 23.37
N GLY A 39 27.08 -42.93 22.18
CA GLY A 39 25.74 -43.20 21.66
C GLY A 39 25.36 -42.52 20.34
N PHE A 40 26.24 -41.69 19.75
CA PHE A 40 26.01 -41.16 18.40
C PHE A 40 26.09 -42.27 17.34
N VAL A 41 25.06 -42.36 16.48
CA VAL A 41 24.98 -43.32 15.37
C VAL A 41 24.62 -42.57 14.09
N PRO A 42 25.56 -42.36 13.14
CA PRO A 42 25.31 -41.59 11.92
C PRO A 42 24.11 -42.10 11.09
N GLU A 43 23.95 -43.42 10.99
CA GLU A 43 22.87 -44.07 10.26
C GLU A 43 21.48 -43.71 10.81
N ARG A 44 21.38 -43.47 12.13
CA ARG A 44 20.12 -43.04 12.76
C ARG A 44 19.69 -41.67 12.25
N MET A 45 20.65 -40.79 12.05
CA MET A 45 20.40 -39.43 11.56
C MET A 45 19.99 -39.44 10.09
N ASN A 46 20.67 -40.21 9.24
CA ASN A 46 20.29 -40.41 7.83
C ASN A 46 18.86 -40.94 7.69
N ASN A 47 18.52 -42.00 8.45
CA ASN A 47 17.17 -42.56 8.43
C ASN A 47 16.09 -41.55 8.90
N ARG A 48 16.47 -40.62 9.79
CA ARG A 48 15.55 -39.58 10.28
C ARG A 48 15.34 -38.49 9.22
N GLU A 49 16.39 -38.10 8.51
CA GLU A 49 16.32 -37.17 7.38
C GLU A 49 15.40 -37.70 6.27
N ASP A 50 15.57 -38.97 5.87
CA ASP A 50 14.67 -39.63 4.92
C ASP A 50 13.21 -39.62 5.41
N TYR A 51 12.99 -39.82 6.70
CA TYR A 51 11.66 -39.76 7.29
C TYR A 51 11.07 -38.34 7.32
N ILE A 52 11.87 -37.33 7.63
CA ILE A 52 11.49 -35.91 7.59
C ILE A 52 11.09 -35.49 6.18
N ASN A 53 11.90 -35.86 5.17
CA ASN A 53 11.62 -35.60 3.76
C ASN A 53 10.29 -36.24 3.31
N ASN A 54 10.04 -37.48 3.74
CA ASN A 54 8.77 -38.15 3.48
C ASN A 54 7.59 -37.46 4.19
N LEU A 55 7.74 -37.03 5.45
CA LEU A 55 6.72 -36.30 6.18
C LEU A 55 6.38 -34.97 5.48
N LYS A 56 7.37 -34.22 5.02
CA LYS A 56 7.18 -32.98 4.23
C LYS A 56 6.31 -33.23 3.02
N ILE A 57 6.64 -34.23 2.19
CA ILE A 57 5.85 -34.59 0.99
C ILE A 57 4.42 -34.97 1.36
N ILE A 58 4.22 -35.73 2.44
CA ILE A 58 2.89 -36.14 2.92
C ILE A 58 2.07 -34.92 3.36
N ILE A 59 2.68 -34.02 4.15
CA ILE A 59 2.04 -32.81 4.64
C ILE A 59 1.65 -31.91 3.47
N GLU A 60 2.58 -31.62 2.54
CA GLU A 60 2.31 -30.80 1.35
C GLU A 60 1.13 -31.34 0.54
N ARG A 61 1.12 -32.64 0.24
CA ARG A 61 0.02 -33.29 -0.50
C ARG A 61 -1.31 -33.13 0.22
N LYS A 62 -1.33 -33.33 1.54
CA LYS A 62 -2.55 -33.19 2.36
C LYS A 62 -3.00 -31.74 2.43
N SER A 63 -2.09 -30.78 2.57
CA SER A 63 -2.36 -29.35 2.54
C SER A 63 -3.00 -28.94 1.21
N TYR A 64 -2.42 -29.32 0.07
CA TYR A 64 -3.00 -29.02 -1.25
C TYR A 64 -4.39 -29.64 -1.42
N LYS A 65 -4.56 -30.90 -1.01
CA LYS A 65 -5.87 -31.56 -1.07
C LYS A 65 -6.90 -30.87 -0.17
N ARG A 66 -6.49 -30.35 0.99
CA ARG A 66 -7.37 -29.58 1.88
C ARG A 66 -7.76 -28.24 1.26
N THR A 67 -6.80 -27.54 0.65
CA THR A 67 -7.01 -26.30 -0.10
C THR A 67 -7.98 -26.50 -1.27
N LEU A 68 -7.81 -27.56 -2.06
CA LEU A 68 -8.69 -27.88 -3.20
C LEU A 68 -10.14 -28.21 -2.78
N ARG A 69 -10.32 -28.71 -1.55
CA ARG A 69 -11.64 -28.98 -0.95
C ARG A 69 -12.24 -27.77 -0.25
N ALA A 70 -11.48 -26.69 -0.08
CA ALA A 70 -11.98 -25.46 0.51
C ALA A 70 -12.97 -24.80 -0.47
N ARG A 71 -14.08 -24.27 0.06
CA ARG A 71 -15.03 -23.50 -0.77
C ARG A 71 -14.45 -22.11 -1.06
N SER A 72 -14.96 -21.42 -2.07
CA SER A 72 -14.50 -20.07 -2.48
C SER A 72 -14.58 -19.00 -1.38
N GLU A 73 -15.29 -19.26 -0.29
CA GLU A 73 -15.42 -18.36 0.87
C GLU A 73 -14.50 -18.77 2.05
N GLU A 74 -13.68 -19.81 1.88
CA GLU A 74 -12.80 -20.36 2.91
C GLU A 74 -11.33 -19.91 2.72
N ASP A 75 -11.09 -18.64 2.34
CA ASP A 75 -9.73 -18.09 2.13
C ASP A 75 -8.79 -18.33 3.32
N ARG A 76 -9.36 -18.37 4.53
CA ARG A 76 -8.63 -18.70 5.76
C ARG A 76 -7.95 -20.08 5.68
N ILE A 77 -8.61 -21.07 5.07
CA ILE A 77 -8.06 -22.42 4.91
C ILE A 77 -6.91 -22.38 3.92
N ILE A 78 -7.09 -21.70 2.78
CA ILE A 78 -6.06 -21.55 1.76
C ILE A 78 -4.80 -20.93 2.37
N ARG A 79 -4.95 -19.86 3.15
CA ARG A 79 -3.84 -19.19 3.83
C ARG A 79 -3.15 -20.08 4.86
N ILE A 80 -3.91 -20.71 5.78
CA ILE A 80 -3.32 -21.56 6.81
C ILE A 80 -2.59 -22.77 6.20
N MET A 81 -3.15 -23.39 5.16
CA MET A 81 -2.49 -24.50 4.45
C MET A 81 -1.25 -24.04 3.69
N GLY A 82 -1.28 -22.83 3.10
CA GLY A 82 -0.11 -22.21 2.48
C GLY A 82 1.02 -21.97 3.49
N SER A 83 0.69 -21.36 4.64
CA SER A 83 1.65 -21.17 5.73
C SER A 83 2.16 -22.48 6.32
N LEU A 84 1.32 -23.51 6.45
CA LEU A 84 1.77 -24.84 6.89
C LEU A 84 2.85 -25.41 5.96
N ASN A 85 2.70 -25.25 4.64
CA ASN A 85 3.72 -25.70 3.70
C ASN A 85 5.03 -24.92 3.86
N THR A 86 4.96 -23.60 4.06
CA THR A 86 6.14 -22.77 4.33
C THR A 86 6.84 -23.19 5.63
N VAL A 87 6.08 -23.40 6.71
CA VAL A 87 6.62 -23.87 7.99
C VAL A 87 7.27 -25.24 7.83
N THR A 88 6.58 -26.17 7.16
CA THR A 88 7.07 -27.54 6.90
C THR A 88 8.39 -27.54 6.12
N SER A 89 8.50 -26.68 5.11
CA SER A 89 9.72 -26.56 4.30
C SER A 89 10.89 -26.03 5.13
N ASN A 90 10.67 -24.98 5.93
CA ASN A 90 11.73 -24.44 6.79
C ASN A 90 12.13 -25.41 7.91
N LEU A 91 11.20 -26.22 8.45
CA LEU A 91 11.55 -27.27 9.42
C LEU A 91 12.44 -28.36 8.80
N GLU A 92 12.21 -28.72 7.54
CA GLU A 92 13.09 -29.65 6.83
C GLU A 92 14.46 -29.03 6.53
N GLU A 93 14.53 -27.76 6.11
CA GLU A 93 15.80 -27.04 5.98
C GLU A 93 16.61 -27.04 7.30
N ILE A 94 15.94 -26.88 8.45
CA ILE A 94 16.60 -27.01 9.77
C ILE A 94 17.19 -28.42 9.93
N GLY A 95 16.45 -29.48 9.57
CA GLY A 95 16.96 -30.85 9.55
C GLY A 95 18.22 -31.01 8.70
N ASP A 96 18.21 -30.46 7.48
CA ASP A 96 19.35 -30.49 6.56
C ASP A 96 20.56 -29.74 7.13
N TYR A 97 20.36 -28.57 7.74
CA TYR A 97 21.44 -27.82 8.39
C TYR A 97 22.04 -28.59 9.57
N LEU A 98 21.23 -29.30 10.35
CA LEU A 98 21.72 -30.17 11.44
C LEU A 98 22.57 -31.31 10.90
N MET A 99 22.13 -31.96 9.82
CA MET A 99 22.94 -32.99 9.14
C MET A 99 24.26 -32.40 8.63
N ASN A 100 24.22 -31.22 8.03
CA ASN A 100 25.42 -30.52 7.58
C ASN A 100 26.39 -30.20 8.73
N ILE A 101 25.88 -29.80 9.91
CA ILE A 101 26.70 -29.59 11.11
C ILE A 101 27.43 -30.88 11.52
N VAL A 102 26.72 -32.01 11.58
CA VAL A 102 27.34 -33.31 11.88
C VAL A 102 28.39 -33.67 10.83
N ASN A 103 28.09 -33.47 9.55
CA ASN A 103 29.03 -33.71 8.47
C ASN A 103 30.27 -32.81 8.57
N GLN A 104 30.17 -31.58 9.09
CA GLN A 104 31.35 -30.74 9.31
C GLN A 104 32.33 -31.37 10.32
N THR A 105 31.84 -32.14 11.29
CA THR A 105 32.69 -32.71 12.35
C THR A 105 33.78 -33.66 11.84
N GLN A 106 33.64 -34.21 10.63
CA GLN A 106 34.62 -35.10 10.02
C GLN A 106 35.88 -34.37 9.53
N TYR A 107 35.81 -33.05 9.35
CA TYR A 107 36.92 -32.25 8.82
C TYR A 107 37.84 -31.66 9.91
N PHE A 108 37.47 -31.81 11.19
CA PHE A 108 38.33 -31.38 12.29
C PHE A 108 39.60 -32.23 12.41
N GLN A 109 40.74 -31.56 12.53
CA GLN A 109 42.00 -32.12 12.99
C GLN A 109 42.05 -32.14 14.53
N ASP A 110 41.59 -31.06 15.17
CA ASP A 110 41.49 -30.93 16.62
C ASP A 110 40.09 -30.42 17.01
N ARG A 111 39.21 -31.36 17.38
CA ARG A 111 37.82 -31.06 17.78
C ARG A 111 37.72 -30.21 19.04
N SER A 112 38.75 -30.15 19.88
CA SER A 112 38.74 -29.29 21.07
C SER A 112 38.67 -27.80 20.72
N PHE A 113 39.03 -27.44 19.48
CA PHE A 113 38.91 -26.08 18.95
C PHE A 113 37.46 -25.55 19.01
N LEU A 114 36.47 -26.41 18.75
CA LEU A 114 35.05 -26.03 18.86
C LEU A 114 34.63 -25.71 20.30
N GLY A 115 35.27 -26.34 21.30
CA GLY A 115 34.97 -26.16 22.72
C GLY A 115 35.25 -24.75 23.27
N GLN A 116 35.89 -23.89 22.47
CA GLN A 116 36.13 -22.48 22.81
C GLN A 116 34.88 -21.60 22.58
N TYR A 117 33.88 -22.12 21.87
CA TYR A 117 32.66 -21.40 21.50
C TYR A 117 31.46 -21.98 22.25
N ASN A 118 30.51 -21.12 22.63
CA ASN A 118 29.31 -21.52 23.37
C ASN A 118 28.19 -21.94 22.40
N TYR A 119 28.42 -22.97 21.59
CA TYR A 119 27.43 -23.47 20.64
C TYR A 119 26.15 -23.97 21.35
N GLN A 120 26.24 -24.37 22.64
CA GLN A 120 25.09 -24.79 23.45
C GLN A 120 24.04 -23.69 23.60
N ALA A 121 24.44 -22.41 23.62
CA ALA A 121 23.49 -21.30 23.65
C ALA A 121 22.60 -21.24 22.41
N TYR A 122 23.13 -21.59 21.22
CA TYR A 122 22.34 -21.66 19.99
C TYR A 122 21.31 -22.78 20.08
N PHE A 123 21.73 -23.98 20.51
CA PHE A 123 20.80 -25.11 20.69
C PHE A 123 19.69 -24.78 21.69
N HIS A 124 20.00 -24.05 22.76
CA HIS A 124 18.99 -23.60 23.71
C HIS A 124 17.93 -22.72 23.04
N GLU A 125 18.34 -21.68 22.30
CA GLU A 125 17.40 -20.78 21.62
C GLU A 125 16.60 -21.50 20.52
N ILE A 126 17.23 -22.42 19.78
CA ILE A 126 16.56 -23.23 18.75
C ILE A 126 15.49 -24.13 19.37
N VAL A 127 15.81 -24.82 20.48
CA VAL A 127 14.85 -25.71 21.17
C VAL A 127 13.67 -24.90 21.71
N VAL A 128 13.93 -23.78 22.37
CA VAL A 128 12.88 -22.89 22.90
C VAL A 128 11.95 -22.42 21.78
N ALA A 129 12.48 -22.07 20.61
CA ALA A 129 11.67 -21.69 19.46
C ALA A 129 10.84 -22.86 18.91
N LEU A 130 11.45 -24.05 18.73
CA LEU A 130 10.76 -25.22 18.18
C LEU A 130 9.62 -25.73 19.07
N ASP A 131 9.78 -25.65 20.40
CA ASP A 131 8.74 -26.02 21.37
C ASP A 131 7.44 -25.23 21.15
N LEU A 132 7.55 -24.01 20.62
CA LEU A 132 6.42 -23.11 20.37
C LEU A 132 5.75 -23.35 19.00
N VAL A 133 6.46 -23.94 18.03
CA VAL A 133 6.02 -24.00 16.61
C VAL A 133 4.68 -24.71 16.44
N ALA A 134 4.56 -25.91 17.02
CA ALA A 134 3.38 -26.73 16.84
C ALA A 134 2.14 -26.06 17.43
N GLU A 135 2.21 -25.60 18.67
CA GLU A 135 1.07 -24.99 19.34
C GLU A 135 0.72 -23.63 18.73
N SER A 136 1.73 -22.84 18.34
CA SER A 136 1.53 -21.54 17.70
C SER A 136 0.79 -21.66 16.38
N LEU A 137 1.17 -22.59 15.50
CA LEU A 137 0.49 -22.81 14.22
C LEU A 137 -0.87 -23.47 14.37
N LEU A 138 -1.05 -24.40 15.32
CA LEU A 138 -2.32 -25.14 15.45
C LEU A 138 -3.39 -24.33 16.17
N GLN A 139 -2.99 -23.49 17.12
CA GLN A 139 -3.92 -22.70 17.93
C GLN A 139 -3.99 -21.22 17.51
N GLY A 140 -3.04 -20.74 16.71
CA GLY A 140 -2.96 -19.33 16.30
C GLY A 140 -2.43 -18.41 17.39
N LYS A 141 -1.50 -18.90 18.22
CA LYS A 141 -0.87 -18.09 19.26
C LYS A 141 0.19 -17.17 18.63
N ILE A 142 -0.24 -15.98 18.22
CA ILE A 142 0.64 -14.96 17.62
C ILE A 142 1.79 -14.55 18.54
N LYS A 143 1.58 -14.52 19.87
CA LYS A 143 2.64 -14.23 20.85
C LYS A 143 3.80 -15.22 20.73
N ASP A 144 3.48 -16.49 20.59
CA ASP A 144 4.46 -17.57 20.46
C ASP A 144 5.15 -17.49 19.10
N ALA A 145 4.42 -17.14 18.03
CA ALA A 145 5.00 -16.88 16.70
C ALA A 145 6.03 -15.74 16.74
N LEU A 146 5.74 -14.67 17.48
CA LEU A 146 6.70 -13.59 17.69
C LEU A 146 7.93 -14.08 18.45
N GLN A 147 7.76 -14.89 19.50
CA GLN A 147 8.91 -15.45 20.23
C GLN A 147 9.78 -16.33 19.33
N ILE A 148 9.18 -17.10 18.43
CA ILE A 148 9.90 -17.87 17.39
C ILE A 148 10.73 -16.93 16.51
N CYS A 149 10.15 -15.82 16.02
CA CYS A 149 10.89 -14.84 15.23
C CYS A 149 12.07 -14.21 16.00
N HIS A 150 11.90 -13.92 17.30
CA HIS A 150 12.96 -13.32 18.12
C HIS A 150 14.14 -14.27 18.40
N ALA A 151 13.99 -15.57 18.15
CA ALA A 151 15.10 -16.51 18.28
C ALA A 151 16.23 -16.20 17.27
N GLU A 152 15.88 -15.76 16.06
CA GLU A 152 16.85 -15.32 15.04
C GLU A 152 17.71 -14.17 15.56
N ILE A 153 17.11 -13.12 16.13
CA ILE A 153 17.83 -11.94 16.64
C ILE A 153 18.88 -12.34 17.69
N LYS A 154 18.54 -13.31 18.55
CA LYS A 154 19.45 -13.83 19.57
C LYS A 154 20.56 -14.68 18.95
N ILE A 155 20.21 -15.58 18.02
CA ILE A 155 21.15 -16.45 17.30
C ILE A 155 22.15 -15.61 16.50
N ASP A 156 21.69 -14.57 15.80
CA ASP A 156 22.53 -13.61 15.07
C ASP A 156 23.52 -12.88 15.99
N SER A 157 23.04 -12.50 17.17
CA SER A 157 23.89 -11.85 18.19
C SER A 157 24.98 -12.80 18.69
N LEU A 158 24.64 -14.08 18.93
CA LEU A 158 25.61 -15.11 19.28
C LEU A 158 26.63 -15.31 18.14
N PHE A 159 26.14 -15.46 16.90
CA PHE A 159 26.97 -15.68 15.72
C PHE A 159 27.97 -14.56 15.52
N LYS A 160 27.53 -13.29 15.64
CA LYS A 160 28.41 -12.13 15.52
C LYS A 160 29.52 -12.11 16.55
N ASN A 161 29.22 -12.46 17.79
CA ASN A 161 30.21 -12.53 18.87
C ASN A 161 31.23 -13.63 18.60
N ASP A 162 30.77 -14.85 18.32
CA ASP A 162 31.64 -16.00 18.06
C ASP A 162 32.45 -15.82 16.78
N PHE A 163 31.88 -15.22 15.74
CA PHE A 163 32.59 -14.89 14.50
C PHE A 163 33.76 -13.93 14.75
N THR A 164 33.58 -12.94 15.63
CA THR A 164 34.66 -12.01 15.99
C THR A 164 35.80 -12.74 16.69
N VAL A 165 35.47 -13.60 17.67
CA VAL A 165 36.45 -14.43 18.39
C VAL A 165 37.19 -15.36 17.43
N LEU A 166 36.46 -15.99 16.50
CA LEU A 166 37.01 -16.88 15.49
C LEU A 166 37.98 -16.17 14.53
N MET A 167 37.63 -14.96 14.09
CA MET A 167 38.48 -14.15 13.24
C MET A 167 39.80 -13.77 13.92
N ASP A 168 39.79 -13.51 15.22
CA ASP A 168 41.01 -13.24 15.98
C ASP A 168 41.84 -14.51 16.18
N ALA A 169 41.20 -15.63 16.51
CA ALA A 169 41.86 -16.93 16.59
C ALA A 169 42.52 -17.35 15.26
N MET A 170 41.92 -17.02 14.11
CA MET A 170 42.49 -17.27 12.79
C MET A 170 43.74 -16.43 12.49
N LYS A 171 43.85 -15.23 13.07
CA LYS A 171 45.05 -14.38 12.91
C LYS A 171 46.21 -14.89 13.75
N GLU A 172 45.91 -15.45 14.92
CA GLU A 172 46.92 -15.90 15.90
C GLU A 172 47.34 -17.36 15.71
N THR A 173 46.40 -18.23 15.29
CA THR A 173 46.63 -19.67 15.16
C THR A 173 46.76 -20.07 13.69
N HIS A 174 47.76 -20.90 13.37
CA HIS A 174 47.85 -21.53 12.03
C HIS A 174 46.85 -22.69 11.84
N LYS A 175 45.81 -22.82 12.69
CA LYS A 175 44.79 -23.88 12.64
C LYS A 175 43.64 -23.50 11.69
N ILE A 176 43.97 -23.16 10.45
CA ILE A 176 43.01 -22.63 9.47
C ILE A 176 41.90 -23.64 9.15
N GLY A 177 42.23 -24.93 9.08
CA GLY A 177 41.26 -25.99 8.78
C GLY A 177 40.14 -26.07 9.84
N ASP A 178 40.53 -26.23 11.11
CA ASP A 178 39.56 -26.29 12.22
C ASP A 178 38.75 -24.99 12.35
N ALA A 179 39.37 -23.84 12.08
CA ALA A 179 38.67 -22.56 12.08
C ALA A 179 37.58 -22.46 11.00
N ILE A 180 37.87 -22.93 9.77
CA ILE A 180 36.87 -22.99 8.69
C ILE A 180 35.75 -23.96 9.05
N THR A 181 36.07 -25.12 9.62
CA THR A 181 35.06 -26.09 10.06
C THR A 181 34.16 -25.50 11.14
N THR A 182 34.72 -24.83 12.15
CA THR A 182 33.95 -24.12 13.17
C THR A 182 33.09 -23.01 12.56
N PHE A 183 33.64 -22.20 11.65
CA PHE A 183 32.87 -21.18 10.94
C PHE A 183 31.64 -21.77 10.26
N ASN A 184 31.80 -22.87 9.52
CA ASN A 184 30.68 -23.53 8.85
C ASN A 184 29.62 -24.01 9.84
N ILE A 185 30.02 -24.61 10.97
CA ILE A 185 29.07 -25.04 12.02
C ILE A 185 28.29 -23.85 12.57
N LEU A 186 28.97 -22.76 12.96
CA LEU A 186 28.32 -21.55 13.47
C LEU A 186 27.41 -20.92 12.41
N ARG A 187 27.82 -20.94 11.14
CA ARG A 187 27.02 -20.41 10.03
C ARG A 187 25.77 -21.25 9.77
N TYR A 188 25.83 -22.58 9.90
CA TYR A 188 24.64 -23.42 9.81
C TYR A 188 23.69 -23.19 10.98
N LEU A 189 24.19 -22.93 12.19
CA LEU A 189 23.36 -22.54 13.34
C LEU A 189 22.67 -21.18 13.11
N GLU A 190 23.35 -20.21 12.50
CA GLU A 190 22.74 -18.93 12.08
C GLU A 190 21.63 -19.14 11.04
N ARG A 191 21.87 -19.97 10.02
CA ARG A 191 20.83 -20.32 9.02
C ARG A 191 19.61 -21.03 9.62
N ILE A 192 19.78 -21.80 10.70
CA ILE A 192 18.63 -22.34 11.45
C ILE A 192 17.82 -21.18 12.06
N GLY A 193 18.48 -20.14 12.55
CA GLY A 193 17.84 -18.89 12.98
C GLY A 193 17.00 -18.26 11.86
N ASP A 194 17.56 -18.10 10.65
CA ASP A 194 16.82 -17.60 9.48
C ASP A 194 15.56 -18.44 9.17
N SER A 195 15.68 -19.77 9.20
CA SER A 195 14.55 -20.67 8.98
C SER A 195 13.49 -20.54 10.09
N LEU A 196 13.89 -20.34 11.35
CA LEU A 196 12.96 -20.07 12.45
C LEU A 196 12.23 -18.73 12.27
N LEU A 197 12.92 -17.67 11.81
CA LEU A 197 12.28 -16.40 11.47
C LEU A 197 11.19 -16.60 10.41
N ASN A 198 11.50 -17.32 9.34
CA ASN A 198 10.52 -17.64 8.29
C ASN A 198 9.33 -18.45 8.82
N VAL A 199 9.56 -19.39 9.74
CA VAL A 199 8.49 -20.15 10.42
C VAL A 199 7.57 -19.20 11.19
N GLY A 200 8.13 -18.32 12.03
CA GLY A 200 7.34 -17.37 12.82
C GLY A 200 6.56 -16.38 11.93
N GLU A 201 7.18 -15.83 10.89
CA GLU A 201 6.52 -14.93 9.92
C GLU A 201 5.39 -15.63 9.15
N ALA A 202 5.57 -16.91 8.77
CA ALA A 202 4.54 -17.69 8.11
C ALA A 202 3.34 -17.93 9.02
N ILE A 203 3.57 -18.20 10.31
CA ILE A 203 2.49 -18.34 11.31
C ILE A 203 1.77 -17.00 11.50
N ILE A 204 2.49 -15.89 11.68
CA ILE A 204 1.89 -14.55 11.78
C ILE A 204 1.01 -14.28 10.55
N SER A 205 1.53 -14.53 9.35
CA SER A 205 0.80 -14.31 8.09
C SER A 205 -0.46 -15.17 7.97
N ALA A 206 -0.43 -16.41 8.46
CA ALA A 206 -1.56 -17.34 8.42
C ALA A 206 -2.81 -16.76 9.10
N TYR A 207 -2.58 -16.08 10.23
CA TYR A 207 -3.61 -15.55 11.10
C TYR A 207 -3.88 -14.07 10.87
N ALA A 208 -2.88 -13.31 10.40
CA ALA A 208 -3.06 -11.92 10.05
C ALA A 208 -3.93 -11.75 8.79
N GLY A 209 -3.95 -12.74 7.89
CA GLY A 209 -4.75 -12.69 6.68
C GLY A 209 -4.01 -12.15 5.46
N THR A 210 -2.78 -11.69 5.65
CA THR A 210 -1.88 -11.23 4.59
C THR A 210 -0.44 -11.61 4.91
N ARG A 211 0.45 -11.54 3.91
CA ARG A 211 1.88 -11.76 4.14
C ARG A 211 2.46 -10.58 4.91
N LEU A 212 3.02 -10.88 6.09
CA LEU A 212 3.69 -9.91 6.94
C LEU A 212 5.05 -10.43 7.38
N LYS A 213 6.03 -9.54 7.33
CA LYS A 213 7.33 -9.74 7.98
C LYS A 213 7.29 -9.30 9.45
N LEU A 214 8.24 -9.77 10.25
CA LEU A 214 8.33 -9.44 11.68
C LEU A 214 8.37 -7.92 11.89
N TYR A 215 9.20 -7.21 11.12
CA TYR A 215 9.34 -5.76 11.27
C TYR A 215 8.04 -5.03 10.89
N GLU A 216 7.27 -5.49 9.90
CA GLU A 216 5.99 -4.87 9.51
C GLU A 216 5.00 -5.01 10.65
N TYR A 217 4.90 -6.23 11.19
CA TYR A 217 4.03 -6.51 12.32
C TYR A 217 4.39 -5.67 13.54
N THR A 218 5.67 -5.61 13.92
CA THR A 218 6.16 -4.83 15.07
C THR A 218 5.89 -3.34 14.86
N ALA A 219 6.17 -2.81 13.68
CA ALA A 219 5.96 -1.41 13.37
C ALA A 219 4.46 -1.03 13.40
N ILE A 220 3.57 -1.92 12.94
CA ILE A 220 2.12 -1.75 13.08
C ILE A 220 1.69 -1.82 14.55
N LYS A 221 2.21 -2.79 15.30
CA LYS A 221 1.93 -2.97 16.72
C LYS A 221 2.30 -1.73 17.52
N ASP A 222 3.49 -1.19 17.30
CA ASP A 222 4.04 -0.05 18.02
C ASP A 222 3.30 1.24 17.66
N SER A 223 3.04 1.46 16.36
CA SER A 223 2.27 2.61 15.87
C SER A 223 0.83 2.64 16.40
N LEU A 224 0.22 1.47 16.62
CA LEU A 224 -1.12 1.38 17.18
C LEU A 224 -1.14 1.28 18.71
N HIS A 225 0.03 1.32 19.36
CA HIS A 225 0.22 1.18 20.80
C HIS A 225 -0.51 -0.04 21.40
N ARG A 226 -0.33 -1.23 20.80
CA ARG A 226 -1.00 -2.46 21.25
C ARG A 226 0.00 -3.51 21.73
N ASP A 227 -0.34 -4.22 22.80
CA ASP A 227 0.58 -5.21 23.39
C ASP A 227 0.73 -6.47 22.52
N THR A 228 -0.33 -6.92 21.85
CA THR A 228 -0.40 -7.91 20.77
C THR A 228 -1.87 -8.06 20.39
N GLY A 229 -2.24 -7.80 19.13
CA GLY A 229 -3.62 -7.97 18.67
C GLY A 229 -3.67 -8.93 17.47
N GLU A 230 -4.77 -9.65 17.33
CA GLU A 230 -5.11 -10.27 16.04
C GLU A 230 -5.41 -9.13 15.05
N PHE A 231 -4.39 -8.66 14.35
CA PHE A 231 -4.58 -7.80 13.18
C PHE A 231 -5.20 -8.66 12.09
N LEU A 232 -6.46 -8.42 11.74
CA LEU A 232 -7.05 -9.08 10.59
C LEU A 232 -7.03 -8.13 9.41
N PHE A 233 -6.19 -8.44 8.44
CA PHE A 233 -6.12 -7.76 7.17
C PHE A 233 -7.28 -8.23 6.28
N GLN A 234 -7.95 -7.26 5.69
CA GLN A 234 -8.97 -7.44 4.68
C GLN A 234 -8.51 -6.71 3.43
N ASP A 235 -8.48 -7.46 2.32
CA ASP A 235 -8.26 -6.86 1.02
C ASP A 235 -9.39 -5.87 0.75
N LEU A 236 -9.00 -4.67 0.33
CA LEU A 236 -9.91 -3.74 -0.30
C LEU A 236 -9.79 -4.02 -1.80
N ASP A 237 -10.90 -4.32 -2.47
CA ASP A 237 -10.99 -4.44 -3.94
C ASP A 237 -10.75 -3.07 -4.61
N VAL A 238 -9.56 -2.51 -4.40
CA VAL A 238 -9.13 -1.19 -4.86
C VAL A 238 -7.92 -1.43 -5.75
N GLU A 239 -8.14 -1.42 -7.07
CA GLU A 239 -7.04 -1.41 -8.03
C GLU A 239 -6.20 -0.14 -7.85
N THR A 240 -5.02 -0.29 -7.25
CA THR A 240 -4.11 0.84 -7.08
C THR A 240 -3.35 1.09 -8.38
N LYS A 241 -3.79 2.10 -9.14
CA LYS A 241 -3.07 2.58 -10.33
C LYS A 241 -1.64 3.06 -10.04
N SER A 242 -1.29 3.25 -8.78
CA SER A 242 0.00 3.74 -8.29
C SER A 242 1.01 2.64 -7.95
N GLY A 243 0.61 1.37 -7.92
CA GLY A 243 1.42 0.24 -7.46
C GLY A 243 1.62 0.18 -5.94
N CYS A 244 0.78 0.88 -5.15
CA CYS A 244 0.78 0.79 -3.69
C CYS A 244 -0.05 -0.40 -3.21
N ARG A 245 0.41 -1.14 -2.21
CA ARG A 245 -0.43 -2.14 -1.53
C ARG A 245 -1.30 -1.40 -0.50
N ILE A 246 -2.62 -1.60 -0.55
CA ILE A 246 -3.58 -0.98 0.38
C ILE A 246 -4.45 -2.07 0.97
N GLU A 247 -4.47 -2.18 2.30
CA GLU A 247 -5.24 -3.19 3.01
C GLU A 247 -5.93 -2.55 4.22
N LYS A 248 -7.12 -3.05 4.57
CA LYS A 248 -7.82 -2.64 5.80
C LYS A 248 -7.40 -3.55 6.94
N ILE A 249 -6.90 -2.98 8.01
CA ILE A 249 -6.62 -3.67 9.27
C ILE A 249 -7.82 -3.51 10.19
N LEU A 250 -8.45 -4.62 10.53
CA LEU A 250 -9.39 -4.71 11.64
C LEU A 250 -8.63 -5.08 12.90
N THR A 251 -8.79 -4.25 13.92
CA THR A 251 -8.27 -4.55 15.24
C THR A 251 -9.42 -4.92 16.17
N ARG A 252 -9.41 -6.16 16.67
CA ARG A 252 -10.40 -6.62 17.66
C ARG A 252 -9.93 -6.26 19.06
N ASN A 253 -10.84 -5.76 19.89
CA ASN A 253 -10.62 -5.59 21.33
C ASN A 253 -11.89 -5.98 22.08
N ASP A 254 -11.75 -6.61 23.25
CA ASP A 254 -12.89 -6.96 24.10
C ASP A 254 -13.47 -5.75 24.87
N GLU A 255 -12.75 -4.62 24.99
CA GLU A 255 -13.21 -3.49 25.83
C GLU A 255 -12.95 -2.06 25.28
N ARG A 256 -12.24 -1.87 24.16
CA ARG A 256 -12.06 -0.55 23.51
C ARG A 256 -12.46 -0.62 22.05
N SER A 257 -13.30 0.32 21.61
CA SER A 257 -13.83 0.47 20.24
C SER A 257 -12.95 -0.18 19.17
N ASN A 258 -13.51 -1.12 18.39
CA ASN A 258 -12.86 -1.66 17.20
C ASN A 258 -12.30 -0.50 16.37
N GLN A 259 -10.98 -0.45 16.22
CA GLN A 259 -10.31 0.58 15.44
C GLN A 259 -10.02 -0.02 14.07
N GLU A 260 -10.52 0.65 13.04
CA GLU A 260 -10.27 0.28 11.66
C GLU A 260 -9.17 1.20 11.11
N VAL A 261 -8.15 0.60 10.50
CA VAL A 261 -6.95 1.29 10.03
C VAL A 261 -6.70 0.90 8.58
N ILE A 262 -6.25 1.83 7.76
CA ILE A 262 -5.76 1.56 6.42
C ILE A 262 -4.23 1.44 6.48
N PHE A 263 -3.72 0.29 6.06
CA PHE A 263 -2.31 0.10 5.78
C PHE A 263 -2.04 0.42 4.32
N LYS A 264 -1.06 1.29 4.07
CA LYS A 264 -0.63 1.63 2.71
C LYS A 264 0.88 1.56 2.60
N GLU A 265 1.38 0.72 1.70
CA GLU A 265 2.79 0.51 1.42
C GLU A 265 3.11 0.94 -0.02
N GLY A 266 4.24 1.62 -0.24
CA GLY A 266 4.67 2.01 -1.57
C GLY A 266 6.03 2.69 -1.61
N ASN A 267 6.32 3.35 -2.73
CA ASN A 267 7.57 4.09 -2.91
C ASN A 267 7.75 5.18 -1.83
N VAL A 268 8.94 5.26 -1.24
CA VAL A 268 9.29 6.18 -0.14
C VAL A 268 8.85 7.61 -0.43
N ALA A 269 9.25 8.17 -1.57
CA ALA A 269 8.97 9.57 -1.88
C ALA A 269 7.46 9.86 -1.99
N LYS A 270 6.69 8.90 -2.52
CA LYS A 270 5.23 9.04 -2.64
C LYS A 270 4.53 9.00 -1.29
N ILE A 271 4.85 8.01 -0.44
CA ILE A 271 4.21 7.87 0.88
C ILE A 271 4.61 9.01 1.81
N GLN A 272 5.89 9.44 1.78
CA GLN A 272 6.37 10.60 2.52
C GLN A 272 5.64 11.88 2.08
N GLN A 273 5.51 12.10 0.76
CA GLN A 273 4.75 13.23 0.24
C GLN A 273 3.29 13.19 0.71
N GLU A 274 2.64 12.02 0.67
CA GLU A 274 1.26 11.87 1.14
C GLU A 274 1.11 12.20 2.63
N LYS A 275 2.01 11.68 3.48
CA LYS A 275 2.06 12.01 4.92
C LYS A 275 2.13 13.52 5.15
N GLU A 276 3.10 14.19 4.52
CA GLU A 276 3.30 15.64 4.69
C GLU A 276 2.07 16.45 4.27
N LYS A 277 1.35 16.00 3.24
CA LYS A 277 0.13 16.67 2.80
C LYS A 277 -1.03 16.42 3.75
N ILE A 278 -1.17 15.20 4.27
CA ILE A 278 -2.16 14.86 5.29
C ILE A 278 -1.94 15.72 6.54
N GLU A 279 -0.70 15.81 7.05
CA GLU A 279 -0.35 16.63 8.21
C GLU A 279 -0.64 18.11 7.97
N LYS A 280 -0.26 18.65 6.80
CA LYS A 280 -0.59 20.04 6.42
C LYS A 280 -2.09 20.31 6.40
N TRP A 281 -2.90 19.37 5.94
CA TRP A 281 -4.36 19.50 5.97
C TRP A 281 -4.91 19.50 7.39
N GLN A 282 -4.33 18.71 8.31
CA GLN A 282 -4.72 18.73 9.73
C GLN A 282 -4.40 20.08 10.38
N ASP A 283 -3.29 20.72 10.00
CA ASP A 283 -2.95 22.08 10.46
C ASP A 283 -3.93 23.13 9.91
N VAL A 284 -4.38 22.96 8.66
CA VAL A 284 -5.37 23.85 8.03
C VAL A 284 -6.71 23.73 8.74
N ILE A 285 -7.33 22.55 8.74
CA ILE A 285 -8.56 22.26 9.48
C ILE A 285 -8.50 20.80 9.93
N SER A 286 -8.47 20.61 11.25
CA SER A 286 -8.41 19.27 11.82
C SER A 286 -9.60 18.41 11.39
N GLY A 287 -9.33 17.16 11.04
CA GLY A 287 -10.33 16.20 10.62
C GLY A 287 -10.64 16.19 9.12
N LEU A 288 -10.08 17.08 8.30
CA LEU A 288 -10.31 17.08 6.84
C LEU A 288 -9.54 15.99 6.08
N THR A 289 -8.55 15.37 6.67
CA THR A 289 -7.84 14.20 6.13
C THR A 289 -7.89 13.06 7.13
N PRO A 290 -7.55 11.82 6.72
CA PRO A 290 -7.37 10.72 7.67
C PRO A 290 -6.29 11.04 8.69
N LYS A 291 -6.47 10.64 9.95
CA LYS A 291 -5.39 10.70 10.94
C LYS A 291 -4.27 9.73 10.55
N VAL A 292 -3.02 10.15 10.77
CA VAL A 292 -1.85 9.26 10.63
C VAL A 292 -1.61 8.61 11.99
N PHE A 293 -1.66 7.28 12.04
CA PHE A 293 -1.33 6.51 13.25
C PHE A 293 0.14 6.08 13.28
N GLY A 294 0.77 5.92 12.12
CA GLY A 294 2.14 5.45 12.03
C GLY A 294 2.73 5.67 10.64
N PHE A 295 4.04 5.81 10.57
CA PHE A 295 4.81 5.92 9.33
C PHE A 295 6.22 5.42 9.59
N GLU A 296 6.68 4.49 8.76
CA GLU A 296 8.00 3.90 8.89
C GLU A 296 8.63 3.62 7.52
N TYR A 297 9.96 3.60 7.51
CA TYR A 297 10.75 3.23 6.34
C TYR A 297 10.97 1.71 6.29
N LEU A 298 10.93 1.18 5.07
CA LEU A 298 10.94 -0.25 4.78
C LEU A 298 11.92 -0.58 3.65
N ASN A 299 13.22 -0.62 3.95
CA ASN A 299 14.26 -0.75 2.92
C ASN A 299 14.10 0.33 1.81
N ASP A 300 13.66 -0.07 0.61
CA ASP A 300 13.41 0.79 -0.56
C ASP A 300 11.98 1.33 -0.66
N LYS A 301 11.14 1.03 0.35
CA LYS A 301 9.74 1.44 0.45
C LYS A 301 9.47 2.18 1.76
N ALA A 302 8.26 2.71 1.89
CA ALA A 302 7.72 3.21 3.15
C ALA A 302 6.27 2.71 3.29
N PHE A 303 5.79 2.62 4.52
CA PHE A 303 4.38 2.42 4.78
C PHE A 303 3.82 3.50 5.70
N ILE A 304 2.50 3.69 5.60
CA ILE A 304 1.73 4.60 6.44
C ILE A 304 0.47 3.89 6.94
N LEU A 305 0.12 4.16 8.19
CA LEU A 305 -1.13 3.73 8.81
C LEU A 305 -2.07 4.92 8.94
N LEU A 306 -3.24 4.80 8.35
CA LEU A 306 -4.23 5.87 8.26
C LEU A 306 -5.54 5.48 8.95
N GLU A 307 -6.27 6.46 9.45
CA GLU A 307 -7.67 6.32 9.86
C GLU A 307 -8.50 5.71 8.73
N TYR A 308 -9.22 4.62 9.01
CA TYR A 308 -10.25 4.17 8.10
C TYR A 308 -11.43 5.15 8.15
N ILE A 309 -11.79 5.69 7.00
CA ILE A 309 -12.91 6.61 6.88
C ILE A 309 -14.12 5.81 6.39
N GLY A 310 -15.11 5.64 7.27
CA GLY A 310 -16.41 5.12 6.88
C GLY A 310 -17.22 6.13 6.07
N GLY A 311 -18.26 5.65 5.38
CA GLY A 311 -19.12 6.47 4.53
C GLY A 311 -18.98 6.10 3.06
N PHE A 312 -19.37 7.03 2.20
CA PHE A 312 -19.33 6.85 0.75
C PHE A 312 -18.50 7.96 0.13
N ASN A 313 -17.79 7.66 -0.95
CA ASN A 313 -17.18 8.73 -1.74
C ASN A 313 -18.29 9.55 -2.44
N PHE A 314 -18.00 10.80 -2.78
CA PHE A 314 -18.99 11.71 -3.32
C PHE A 314 -19.52 11.22 -4.68
N GLN A 315 -18.70 10.50 -5.46
CA GLN A 315 -19.13 9.85 -6.69
C GLN A 315 -20.24 8.83 -6.43
N GLU A 316 -20.05 7.90 -5.49
CA GLU A 316 -21.06 6.92 -5.08
C GLU A 316 -22.35 7.60 -4.61
N ILE A 317 -22.24 8.68 -3.83
CA ILE A 317 -23.40 9.43 -3.35
C ILE A 317 -24.20 9.99 -4.52
N VAL A 318 -23.55 10.61 -5.50
CA VAL A 318 -24.23 11.12 -6.71
C VAL A 318 -24.89 9.99 -7.51
N LEU A 319 -24.27 8.80 -7.54
CA LEU A 319 -24.79 7.63 -8.26
C LEU A 319 -25.88 6.86 -7.50
N SER A 320 -25.97 7.02 -6.17
CA SER A 320 -26.89 6.28 -5.31
C SER A 320 -28.38 6.61 -5.52
N ARG A 321 -28.69 7.69 -6.25
CA ARG A 321 -30.05 8.27 -6.41
C ARG A 321 -30.71 8.72 -5.10
N ASN A 322 -29.98 8.75 -3.99
CA ASN A 322 -30.46 9.28 -2.73
C ASN A 322 -30.30 10.81 -2.70
N GLN A 323 -31.34 11.53 -3.12
CA GLN A 323 -31.32 13.00 -3.21
C GLN A 323 -31.14 13.69 -1.86
N HIS A 324 -31.63 13.09 -0.77
CA HIS A 324 -31.43 13.63 0.57
C HIS A 324 -29.96 13.54 0.99
N LEU A 325 -29.33 12.38 0.82
CA LEU A 325 -27.91 12.18 1.12
C LEU A 325 -27.03 13.06 0.24
N LEU A 326 -27.32 13.14 -1.06
CA LEU A 326 -26.60 14.01 -1.99
C LEU A 326 -26.67 15.48 -1.57
N LYS A 327 -27.86 15.98 -1.26
CA LYS A 327 -28.03 17.36 -0.80
C LYS A 327 -27.24 17.64 0.47
N LYS A 328 -27.36 16.75 1.48
CA LYS A 328 -26.64 16.88 2.75
C LYS A 328 -25.12 16.88 2.55
N ALA A 329 -24.60 15.90 1.81
CA ALA A 329 -23.17 15.79 1.51
C ALA A 329 -22.65 16.99 0.73
N PHE A 330 -23.42 17.48 -0.25
CA PHE A 330 -23.01 18.59 -1.10
C PHE A 330 -23.06 19.95 -0.38
N ASP A 331 -24.07 20.18 0.46
CA ASP A 331 -24.13 21.36 1.31
C ASP A 331 -22.95 21.38 2.30
N ARG A 332 -22.63 20.23 2.91
CA ARG A 332 -21.46 20.09 3.77
C ARG A 332 -20.15 20.33 3.02
N LEU A 333 -20.00 19.78 1.81
CA LEU A 333 -18.83 19.98 0.96
C LEU A 333 -18.61 21.47 0.62
N LYS A 334 -19.67 22.20 0.25
CA LYS A 334 -19.59 23.64 -0.03
C LYS A 334 -19.17 24.43 1.20
N GLN A 335 -19.72 24.10 2.38
CA GLN A 335 -19.34 24.75 3.64
C GLN A 335 -17.86 24.54 3.94
N VAL A 336 -17.38 23.29 3.89
CA VAL A 336 -15.97 22.96 4.13
C VAL A 336 -15.06 23.64 3.11
N THR A 337 -15.43 23.61 1.83
CA THR A 337 -14.65 24.26 0.76
C THR A 337 -14.53 25.76 1.01
N LEU A 338 -15.62 26.43 1.37
CA LEU A 338 -15.62 27.86 1.69
C LEU A 338 -14.77 28.16 2.93
N GLU A 339 -14.90 27.35 3.98
CA GLU A 339 -14.14 27.51 5.22
C GLU A 339 -12.63 27.39 4.97
N VAL A 340 -12.21 26.36 4.22
CA VAL A 340 -10.81 26.18 3.83
C VAL A 340 -10.32 27.40 3.04
N TRP A 341 -11.07 27.84 2.04
CA TRP A 341 -10.66 28.95 1.18
C TRP A 341 -10.54 30.25 1.95
N GLU A 342 -11.51 30.59 2.80
CA GLU A 342 -11.46 31.81 3.62
C GLU A 342 -10.33 31.76 4.65
N LYS A 343 -10.13 30.62 5.32
CA LYS A 343 -9.08 30.46 6.34
C LYS A 343 -7.66 30.51 5.77
N THR A 344 -7.48 29.99 4.56
CA THR A 344 -6.15 29.84 3.95
C THR A 344 -5.83 30.90 2.90
N LYS A 345 -6.73 31.88 2.72
CA LYS A 345 -6.61 32.95 1.73
C LYS A 345 -5.39 33.83 1.98
N GLN A 346 -4.53 33.94 0.97
CA GLN A 346 -3.37 34.83 0.97
C GLN A 346 -3.45 35.78 -0.22
N ARG A 347 -3.24 37.09 0.00
CA ARG A 347 -3.25 38.13 -1.06
C ARG A 347 -1.96 38.09 -1.89
N GLN A 348 -1.70 36.94 -2.47
CA GLN A 348 -0.58 36.70 -3.36
C GLN A 348 -1.13 36.25 -4.72
N PRO A 349 -0.83 36.97 -5.80
CA PRO A 349 -1.17 36.52 -7.13
C PRO A 349 -0.45 35.22 -7.46
N VAL A 350 -1.21 34.22 -7.90
CA VAL A 350 -0.66 32.93 -8.34
C VAL A 350 -1.24 32.56 -9.70
N ASN A 351 -0.53 31.69 -10.39
CA ASN A 351 -0.92 31.12 -11.67
C ASN A 351 -0.91 29.59 -11.56
N ALA A 352 -1.95 28.94 -12.06
CA ALA A 352 -2.12 27.50 -11.93
C ALA A 352 -1.25 26.69 -12.93
N ASP A 353 -0.69 27.31 -13.97
CA ASP A 353 0.04 26.65 -15.06
C ASP A 353 -0.79 25.52 -15.71
N PHE A 354 -2.08 25.77 -15.99
CA PHE A 354 -2.96 24.78 -16.61
C PHE A 354 -2.44 24.30 -17.96
N MET A 355 -1.89 25.18 -18.79
CA MET A 355 -1.37 24.78 -20.09
C MET A 355 -0.05 24.01 -19.97
N GLY A 356 0.81 24.35 -19.01
CA GLY A 356 2.00 23.55 -18.69
C GLY A 356 1.63 22.17 -18.14
N GLN A 357 0.64 22.09 -17.24
CA GLN A 357 0.07 20.83 -16.77
C GLN A 357 -0.50 19.99 -17.92
N LEU A 358 -1.27 20.60 -18.83
CA LEU A 358 -1.84 19.91 -20.00
C LEU A 358 -0.74 19.36 -20.91
N LYS A 359 0.28 20.17 -21.22
CA LYS A 359 1.41 19.77 -22.06
C LYS A 359 2.14 18.54 -21.49
N LYS A 360 2.34 18.48 -20.17
CA LYS A 360 2.97 17.32 -19.51
C LYS A 360 2.15 16.04 -19.61
N ARG A 361 0.82 16.13 -19.61
CA ARG A 361 -0.10 14.98 -19.63
C ARG A 361 -0.50 14.53 -21.05
N LEU A 362 -0.26 15.36 -22.06
CA LEU A 362 -0.68 15.10 -23.43
C LEU A 362 -0.07 13.81 -24.04
N PRO A 363 1.19 13.44 -23.78
CA PRO A 363 1.73 12.16 -24.25
C PRO A 363 0.90 10.95 -23.80
N GLU A 364 0.51 10.88 -22.53
CA GLU A 364 -0.33 9.80 -21.99
C GLU A 364 -1.72 9.76 -22.67
N VAL A 365 -2.29 10.93 -22.99
CA VAL A 365 -3.56 11.00 -23.73
C VAL A 365 -3.42 10.41 -25.13
N HIS A 366 -2.34 10.76 -25.83
CA HIS A 366 -2.09 10.28 -27.19
C HIS A 366 -1.72 8.80 -27.24
N GLU A 367 -1.10 8.27 -26.19
CA GLU A 367 -0.82 6.84 -26.05
C GLU A 367 -2.12 6.03 -25.99
N VAL A 368 -3.08 6.46 -25.18
CA VAL A 368 -4.39 5.80 -25.07
C VAL A 368 -5.26 6.05 -26.30
N HIS A 369 -5.19 7.26 -26.88
CA HIS A 369 -6.03 7.69 -28.01
C HIS A 369 -5.23 8.29 -29.19
N PRO A 370 -4.48 7.48 -29.95
CA PRO A 370 -3.67 7.98 -31.07
C PRO A 370 -4.49 8.72 -32.14
N SER A 371 -5.76 8.36 -32.31
CA SER A 371 -6.68 8.99 -33.29
C SER A 371 -7.08 10.42 -32.94
N LEU A 372 -6.83 10.89 -31.71
CA LEU A 372 -7.13 12.27 -31.29
C LEU A 372 -6.02 13.27 -31.65
N VAL A 373 -4.87 12.77 -32.13
CA VAL A 373 -3.76 13.62 -32.61
C VAL A 373 -4.19 14.30 -33.91
N THR A 374 -4.41 15.61 -33.85
CA THR A 374 -4.79 16.43 -35.02
C THR A 374 -3.62 17.32 -35.46
N PRO A 375 -3.10 17.16 -36.69
CA PRO A 375 -2.08 18.06 -37.22
C PRO A 375 -2.69 19.43 -37.54
N SER A 376 -1.82 20.43 -37.70
CA SER A 376 -2.19 21.73 -38.26
C SER A 376 -2.79 21.51 -39.65
N ARG A 377 -3.91 22.17 -39.97
CA ARG A 377 -4.60 22.04 -41.25
C ARG A 377 -4.86 23.41 -41.85
N THR A 378 -4.79 23.51 -43.17
CA THR A 378 -5.11 24.74 -43.91
C THR A 378 -6.22 24.43 -44.90
N ILE A 379 -7.30 25.22 -44.86
CA ILE A 379 -8.40 25.17 -45.83
C ILE A 379 -8.47 26.54 -46.49
N GLY A 380 -7.93 26.66 -47.72
CA GLY A 380 -7.78 27.95 -48.39
C GLY A 380 -6.88 28.89 -47.57
N SER A 381 -7.41 30.05 -47.16
CA SER A 381 -6.74 31.01 -46.28
C SER A 381 -6.93 30.73 -44.78
N ILE A 382 -7.79 29.79 -44.41
CA ILE A 382 -8.09 29.47 -43.02
C ILE A 382 -7.07 28.45 -42.51
N LYS A 383 -6.16 28.90 -41.62
CA LYS A 383 -5.24 28.01 -40.90
C LYS A 383 -5.88 27.59 -39.58
N ARG A 384 -6.11 26.29 -39.42
CA ARG A 384 -6.47 25.68 -38.14
C ARG A 384 -5.19 25.17 -37.44
N PRO A 385 -4.78 25.79 -36.32
CA PRO A 385 -3.60 25.33 -35.59
C PRO A 385 -3.82 23.92 -35.01
N SER A 386 -2.71 23.22 -34.82
CA SER A 386 -2.69 21.98 -34.02
C SER A 386 -2.98 22.30 -32.55
N LEU A 387 -3.43 21.30 -31.78
CA LEU A 387 -3.65 21.48 -30.34
C LEU A 387 -2.36 21.94 -29.62
N GLN A 388 -1.19 21.44 -30.05
CA GLN A 388 0.09 21.83 -29.45
C GLN A 388 0.42 23.31 -29.67
N GLU A 389 0.12 23.85 -30.85
CA GLU A 389 0.23 25.28 -31.16
C GLU A 389 -0.76 26.09 -30.29
N SER A 390 -2.02 25.64 -30.18
CA SER A 390 -3.04 26.28 -29.34
C SER A 390 -2.65 26.31 -27.86
N ILE A 391 -2.14 25.20 -27.32
CA ILE A 391 -1.63 25.12 -25.93
C ILE A 391 -0.47 26.10 -25.72
N THR A 392 0.44 26.22 -26.69
CA THR A 392 1.60 27.12 -26.57
C THR A 392 1.18 28.59 -26.58
N ARG A 393 0.22 28.96 -27.44
CA ARG A 393 -0.36 30.30 -27.46
C ARG A 393 -1.12 30.59 -26.16
N ALA A 394 -1.96 29.67 -25.72
CA ALA A 394 -2.74 29.81 -24.49
C ALA A 394 -1.82 29.93 -23.25
N ALA A 395 -0.72 29.17 -23.19
CA ALA A 395 0.26 29.27 -22.11
C ALA A 395 0.91 30.66 -22.03
N SER A 396 1.06 31.35 -23.17
CA SER A 396 1.63 32.70 -23.20
C SER A 396 0.65 33.72 -22.63
N ILE A 397 -0.64 33.58 -22.94
CA ILE A 397 -1.72 34.42 -22.40
C ILE A 397 -1.95 34.10 -20.92
N GLU A 398 -1.93 32.83 -20.54
CA GLU A 398 -2.13 32.35 -19.17
C GLU A 398 -1.19 33.05 -18.19
N ARG A 399 0.07 33.30 -18.57
CA ARG A 399 1.05 34.02 -17.73
C ARG A 399 0.60 35.44 -17.32
N THR A 400 -0.32 36.05 -18.07
CA THR A 400 -0.89 37.36 -17.75
C THR A 400 -2.18 37.28 -16.93
N LEU A 401 -2.72 36.07 -16.76
CA LEU A 401 -3.95 35.80 -16.00
C LEU A 401 -3.58 35.22 -14.64
N SER A 402 -3.59 36.07 -13.61
CA SER A 402 -3.38 35.64 -12.22
C SER A 402 -4.64 35.85 -11.39
N THR A 403 -4.89 34.93 -10.47
CA THR A 403 -5.88 35.16 -9.40
C THR A 403 -5.41 36.28 -8.47
N PRO A 404 -6.30 37.11 -7.91
CA PRO A 404 -5.91 38.13 -6.94
C PRO A 404 -5.42 37.56 -5.58
N PHE A 405 -5.68 36.28 -5.31
CA PHE A 405 -5.29 35.61 -4.07
C PHE A 405 -5.05 34.11 -4.32
N SER A 406 -4.27 33.48 -3.44
CA SER A 406 -4.13 32.03 -3.35
C SER A 406 -4.92 31.48 -2.17
N VAL A 407 -5.28 30.21 -2.25
CA VAL A 407 -5.86 29.42 -1.16
C VAL A 407 -5.20 28.05 -1.12
N PHE A 408 -5.31 27.35 0.00
CA PHE A 408 -4.90 25.96 0.06
C PHE A 408 -5.92 25.07 -0.65
N ILE A 409 -5.45 24.31 -1.63
CA ILE A 409 -6.28 23.47 -2.49
C ILE A 409 -5.94 21.99 -2.35
N HIS A 410 -6.87 21.11 -2.73
CA HIS A 410 -6.60 19.67 -2.84
C HIS A 410 -5.65 19.36 -4.00
N GLY A 411 -5.82 20.04 -5.13
CA GLY A 411 -5.04 19.89 -6.36
C GLY A 411 -5.52 18.75 -7.27
N ASP A 412 -6.19 17.74 -6.70
CA ASP A 412 -6.88 16.65 -7.41
C ASP A 412 -8.30 16.42 -6.86
N PHE A 413 -9.11 17.47 -6.85
CA PHE A 413 -10.43 17.53 -6.21
C PHE A 413 -11.53 16.76 -6.97
N ASN A 414 -11.26 15.49 -7.29
CA ASN A 414 -12.22 14.59 -7.93
C ASN A 414 -13.26 14.10 -6.91
N THR A 415 -14.45 13.73 -7.39
CA THR A 415 -15.53 13.19 -6.55
C THR A 415 -15.22 11.87 -5.86
N ASP A 416 -14.30 11.06 -6.40
CA ASP A 416 -13.80 9.82 -5.77
C ASP A 416 -12.77 10.08 -4.66
N ASN A 417 -12.18 11.29 -4.60
CA ASN A 417 -11.23 11.69 -3.57
C ASN A 417 -11.88 12.40 -2.36
N ILE A 418 -13.22 12.46 -2.32
CA ILE A 418 -13.98 13.14 -1.28
C ILE A 418 -14.90 12.12 -0.63
N ILE A 419 -14.67 11.78 0.64
CA ILE A 419 -15.54 10.89 1.41
C ILE A 419 -16.45 11.73 2.30
N TYR A 420 -17.74 11.35 2.33
CA TYR A 420 -18.70 11.90 3.29
C TYR A 420 -19.16 10.80 4.25
N ASN A 421 -18.90 11.02 5.53
CA ASN A 421 -19.39 10.19 6.63
C ASN A 421 -20.69 10.79 7.17
N GLU A 422 -21.82 10.14 6.89
CA GLU A 422 -23.14 10.61 7.31
C GLU A 422 -23.32 10.64 8.83
N LYS A 423 -22.72 9.68 9.55
CA LYS A 423 -22.86 9.55 11.01
C LYS A 423 -22.18 10.70 11.76
N GLU A 424 -21.02 11.11 11.27
CA GLU A 424 -20.22 12.20 11.85
C GLU A 424 -20.50 13.57 11.20
N ASP A 425 -21.30 13.60 10.13
CA ASP A 425 -21.49 14.77 9.25
C ASP A 425 -20.15 15.42 8.83
N ARG A 426 -19.20 14.55 8.44
CA ARG A 426 -17.79 14.90 8.21
C ARG A 426 -17.41 14.64 6.76
N ILE A 427 -16.74 15.62 6.15
CA ILE A 427 -16.05 15.48 4.86
C ILE A 427 -14.58 15.14 5.15
N VAL A 428 -14.06 14.16 4.42
CA VAL A 428 -12.65 13.77 4.48
C VAL A 428 -12.09 13.67 3.06
N PHE A 429 -10.99 14.38 2.81
CA PHE A 429 -10.23 14.32 1.58
C PHE A 429 -9.21 13.20 1.65
N ILE A 430 -9.15 12.40 0.60
CA ILE A 430 -8.16 11.32 0.42
C ILE A 430 -7.28 11.62 -0.79
N ASP A 431 -6.09 11.04 -0.80
CA ASP A 431 -5.07 11.29 -1.82
C ASP A 431 -4.64 12.78 -2.00
N PRO A 432 -4.27 13.51 -0.92
CA PRO A 432 -3.94 14.94 -0.99
C PRO A 432 -2.53 15.24 -1.55
N HIS A 433 -1.91 14.32 -2.30
CA HIS A 433 -0.51 14.44 -2.74
C HIS A 433 -0.23 15.73 -3.56
N ARG A 434 -1.25 16.27 -4.26
CA ARG A 434 -1.15 17.50 -5.06
C ARG A 434 -1.49 18.78 -4.31
N SER A 435 -1.76 18.70 -3.01
CA SER A 435 -2.25 19.87 -2.26
C SER A 435 -1.18 20.94 -2.07
N GLY A 436 -1.60 22.20 -1.99
CA GLY A 436 -0.69 23.34 -1.86
C GLY A 436 -1.42 24.68 -1.93
N GLN A 437 -0.70 25.76 -1.65
CA GLN A 437 -1.19 27.12 -1.90
C GLN A 437 -1.20 27.39 -3.40
N ALA A 438 -2.37 27.61 -3.97
CA ALA A 438 -2.54 27.82 -5.40
C ALA A 438 -3.85 28.54 -5.72
N ASP A 439 -4.16 28.60 -7.01
CA ASP A 439 -5.41 29.10 -7.55
C ASP A 439 -6.56 28.10 -7.27
N TYR A 440 -7.62 28.56 -6.60
CA TYR A 440 -8.79 27.75 -6.26
C TYR A 440 -9.47 27.14 -7.48
N ILE A 441 -9.32 27.74 -8.67
CA ILE A 441 -9.86 27.24 -9.94
C ILE A 441 -9.29 25.86 -10.29
N GLN A 442 -8.11 25.49 -9.78
CA GLN A 442 -7.59 24.13 -9.92
C GLN A 442 -8.57 23.09 -9.37
N ASP A 443 -9.06 23.27 -8.14
CA ASP A 443 -10.05 22.37 -7.55
C ASP A 443 -11.40 22.47 -8.25
N VAL A 444 -11.83 23.69 -8.60
CA VAL A 444 -13.09 23.89 -9.33
C VAL A 444 -13.10 23.13 -10.65
N SER A 445 -12.09 23.34 -11.48
CA SER A 445 -12.02 22.70 -12.79
C SER A 445 -11.94 21.17 -12.72
N VAL A 446 -11.23 20.62 -11.72
CA VAL A 446 -11.14 19.17 -11.50
C VAL A 446 -12.50 18.62 -11.05
N PHE A 447 -13.17 19.27 -10.09
CA PHE A 447 -14.46 18.83 -9.57
C PHE A 447 -15.54 18.81 -10.66
N LEU A 448 -15.67 19.89 -11.44
CA LEU A 448 -16.68 19.98 -12.52
C LEU A 448 -16.48 18.86 -13.56
N VAL A 449 -15.24 18.63 -13.99
CA VAL A 449 -14.94 17.60 -15.00
C VAL A 449 -15.03 16.18 -14.41
N SER A 450 -14.71 15.98 -13.13
CA SER A 450 -14.86 14.68 -12.48
C SER A 450 -16.31 14.20 -12.42
N ASN A 451 -17.28 15.11 -12.30
CA ASN A 451 -18.70 14.78 -12.42
C ASN A 451 -19.07 14.46 -13.88
N TYR A 452 -18.59 15.27 -14.84
CA TYR A 452 -18.90 15.06 -16.26
C TYR A 452 -18.35 13.72 -16.80
N ARG A 453 -17.13 13.34 -16.39
CA ARG A 453 -16.38 12.18 -16.91
C ARG A 453 -17.01 10.83 -16.56
N ILE A 454 -17.99 10.79 -15.67
CA ILE A 454 -18.66 9.54 -15.30
C ILE A 454 -19.44 9.01 -16.51
N PRO A 455 -19.13 7.82 -17.06
CA PRO A 455 -19.64 7.37 -18.37
C PRO A 455 -21.04 6.71 -18.30
N ILE A 456 -21.95 7.23 -17.47
CA ILE A 456 -23.30 6.66 -17.26
C ILE A 456 -24.34 7.46 -18.06
N LEU A 457 -25.15 6.82 -18.91
CA LEU A 457 -26.13 7.52 -19.78
C LEU A 457 -27.55 7.58 -19.20
N ASP A 458 -27.77 7.08 -18.00
CA ASP A 458 -29.06 7.14 -17.32
C ASP A 458 -29.49 8.60 -17.09
N SER A 459 -30.72 8.95 -17.50
CA SER A 459 -31.20 10.34 -17.52
C SER A 459 -31.25 10.96 -16.13
N LYS A 460 -31.72 10.22 -15.11
CA LYS A 460 -31.83 10.71 -13.72
C LYS A 460 -30.46 10.96 -13.09
N ILE A 461 -29.51 10.05 -13.34
CA ILE A 461 -28.13 10.23 -12.89
C ILE A 461 -27.48 11.43 -13.61
N ARG A 462 -27.71 11.59 -14.92
CA ARG A 462 -27.21 12.73 -15.70
C ARG A 462 -27.78 14.07 -15.24
N GLU A 463 -29.05 14.10 -14.90
CA GLU A 463 -29.70 15.27 -14.30
C GLU A 463 -29.03 15.62 -12.96
N SER A 464 -28.85 14.64 -12.08
CA SER A 464 -28.18 14.83 -10.78
C SER A 464 -26.74 15.34 -10.94
N LEU A 465 -25.97 14.77 -11.87
CA LEU A 465 -24.62 15.23 -12.19
C LEU A 465 -24.60 16.66 -12.73
N SER A 466 -25.53 16.97 -13.65
CA SER A 466 -25.66 18.31 -14.23
C SER A 466 -26.01 19.34 -13.17
N ASP A 467 -26.89 19.00 -12.23
CA ASP A 467 -27.28 19.87 -11.13
C ASP A 467 -26.13 20.09 -10.14
N VAL A 468 -25.35 19.06 -9.80
CA VAL A 468 -24.12 19.22 -8.99
C VAL A 468 -23.16 20.18 -9.68
N ILE A 469 -22.91 19.98 -10.98
CA ILE A 469 -22.01 20.84 -11.77
C ILE A 469 -22.50 22.29 -11.79
N ARG A 470 -23.78 22.53 -12.13
CA ARG A 470 -24.37 23.88 -12.18
C ARG A 470 -24.31 24.57 -10.82
N ASN A 471 -24.71 23.88 -9.76
CA ASN A 471 -24.74 24.45 -8.42
C ASN A 471 -23.32 24.74 -7.90
N PHE A 472 -22.35 23.86 -8.18
CA PHE A 472 -20.97 24.10 -7.77
C PHE A 472 -20.36 25.26 -8.57
N TYR A 473 -20.58 25.31 -9.88
CA TYR A 473 -20.15 26.44 -10.72
C TYR A 473 -20.73 27.77 -10.22
N SER A 474 -22.04 27.84 -9.96
CA SER A 474 -22.69 29.02 -9.38
C SER A 474 -22.13 29.41 -8.00
N PHE A 475 -21.92 28.43 -7.11
CA PHE A 475 -21.28 28.64 -5.81
C PHE A 475 -19.88 29.27 -5.96
N THR A 476 -19.04 28.73 -6.85
CA THR A 476 -17.68 29.22 -7.06
C THR A 476 -17.62 30.57 -7.77
N ARG A 477 -18.55 30.86 -8.68
CA ARG A 477 -18.70 32.18 -9.30
C ARG A 477 -19.10 33.24 -8.28
N ASN A 478 -20.04 32.93 -7.38
CA ASN A 478 -20.40 33.84 -6.29
C ASN A 478 -19.21 34.11 -5.35
N PHE A 479 -18.37 33.10 -5.10
CA PHE A 479 -17.13 33.28 -4.34
C PHE A 479 -16.14 34.20 -5.08
N ALA A 480 -15.97 34.03 -6.40
CA ALA A 480 -15.14 34.90 -7.22
C ALA A 480 -15.61 36.36 -7.17
N GLU A 481 -16.92 36.59 -7.36
CA GLU A 481 -17.53 37.93 -7.35
C GLU A 481 -17.35 38.63 -6.00
N LYS A 482 -17.62 37.93 -4.89
CA LYS A 482 -17.39 38.45 -3.52
C LYS A 482 -15.94 38.83 -3.25
N ASN A 483 -15.00 38.17 -3.92
CA ASN A 483 -13.58 38.36 -3.72
C ASN A 483 -12.91 39.22 -4.81
N GLY A 484 -13.70 39.87 -5.68
CA GLY A 484 -13.20 40.81 -6.69
C GLY A 484 -12.39 40.14 -7.81
N ASP A 485 -12.65 38.86 -8.08
CA ASP A 485 -11.89 38.07 -9.04
C ASP A 485 -12.47 38.19 -10.46
N ALA A 486 -12.08 39.26 -11.14
CA ALA A 486 -12.58 39.58 -12.47
C ALA A 486 -12.12 38.62 -13.58
N THR A 487 -11.07 37.79 -13.35
CA THR A 487 -10.52 36.89 -14.37
C THR A 487 -10.97 35.43 -14.21
N PHE A 488 -11.88 35.17 -13.26
CA PHE A 488 -12.37 33.84 -12.91
C PHE A 488 -12.78 33.01 -14.13
N GLU A 489 -13.68 33.52 -14.97
CA GLU A 489 -14.21 32.79 -16.14
C GLU A 489 -13.12 32.40 -17.14
N ALA A 490 -12.18 33.31 -17.39
CA ALA A 490 -11.08 33.11 -18.32
C ALA A 490 -10.11 32.03 -17.83
N ARG A 491 -9.72 32.07 -16.55
CA ARG A 491 -8.86 31.05 -15.92
C ARG A 491 -9.58 29.72 -15.78
N LEU A 492 -10.87 29.73 -15.46
CA LEU A 492 -11.70 28.51 -15.40
C LEU A 492 -11.76 27.83 -16.76
N ALA A 493 -11.86 28.57 -17.86
CA ALA A 493 -11.84 27.98 -19.20
C ALA A 493 -10.54 27.21 -19.49
N LEU A 494 -9.38 27.74 -19.08
CA LEU A 494 -8.10 27.05 -19.20
C LEU A 494 -8.06 25.78 -18.33
N GLY A 495 -8.48 25.89 -17.07
CA GLY A 495 -8.53 24.76 -16.14
C GLY A 495 -9.45 23.64 -16.61
N VAL A 496 -10.67 23.99 -17.05
CA VAL A 496 -11.67 23.06 -17.59
C VAL A 496 -11.18 22.43 -18.88
N SER A 497 -10.58 23.20 -19.80
CA SER A 497 -9.99 22.66 -21.03
C SER A 497 -8.91 21.63 -20.72
N ARG A 498 -7.99 21.94 -19.79
CA ARG A 498 -6.96 21.01 -19.32
C ARG A 498 -7.58 19.76 -18.72
N SER A 499 -8.58 19.90 -17.85
CA SER A 499 -9.20 18.77 -17.17
C SER A 499 -9.97 17.87 -18.14
N PHE A 500 -10.72 18.42 -19.10
CA PHE A 500 -11.42 17.66 -20.14
C PHE A 500 -10.45 16.86 -21.00
N ILE A 501 -9.43 17.52 -21.57
CA ILE A 501 -8.48 16.87 -22.49
C ILE A 501 -7.70 15.80 -21.73
N SER A 502 -7.10 16.14 -20.58
CA SER A 502 -6.24 15.20 -19.86
C SER A 502 -7.01 14.03 -19.23
N SER A 503 -8.29 14.17 -18.89
CA SER A 503 -9.09 13.07 -18.32
C SER A 503 -9.39 11.95 -19.31
N THR A 504 -9.28 12.21 -20.62
CA THR A 504 -9.54 11.19 -21.66
C THR A 504 -8.61 9.98 -21.57
N ARG A 505 -7.41 10.13 -20.99
CA ARG A 505 -6.48 9.01 -20.74
C ARG A 505 -7.03 7.93 -19.80
N PHE A 506 -8.09 8.24 -19.05
CA PHE A 506 -8.78 7.29 -18.17
C PHE A 506 -10.07 6.71 -18.78
N ILE A 507 -10.39 7.04 -20.03
CA ILE A 507 -11.65 6.66 -20.68
C ILE A 507 -11.34 5.82 -21.91
N LEU A 508 -11.66 4.53 -21.88
CA LEU A 508 -11.43 3.62 -23.02
C LEU A 508 -12.50 3.73 -24.11
N LYS A 509 -13.72 4.19 -23.77
CA LYS A 509 -14.80 4.35 -24.75
C LYS A 509 -14.51 5.51 -25.70
N LYS A 510 -14.04 5.18 -26.91
CA LYS A 510 -13.54 6.13 -27.92
C LYS A 510 -14.48 7.29 -28.21
N ASP A 511 -15.77 7.04 -28.41
CA ASP A 511 -16.72 8.12 -28.74
C ASP A 511 -16.88 9.11 -27.59
N PHE A 512 -16.93 8.61 -26.36
CA PHE A 512 -17.07 9.47 -25.18
C PHE A 512 -15.77 10.25 -24.91
N ALA A 513 -14.62 9.58 -25.01
CA ALA A 513 -13.31 10.25 -24.92
C ALA A 513 -13.15 11.34 -25.98
N LYS A 514 -13.57 11.07 -27.22
CA LYS A 514 -13.56 12.05 -28.32
C LYS A 514 -14.45 13.25 -28.04
N THR A 515 -15.68 13.04 -27.56
CA THR A 515 -16.58 14.13 -27.17
C THR A 515 -15.96 15.01 -26.09
N MET A 516 -15.41 14.42 -25.03
CA MET A 516 -14.72 15.16 -23.98
C MET A 516 -13.51 15.94 -24.50
N TYR A 517 -12.67 15.28 -25.30
CA TYR A 517 -11.50 15.90 -25.91
C TYR A 517 -11.89 17.13 -26.74
N LEU A 518 -12.85 16.97 -27.65
CA LEU A 518 -13.30 18.04 -28.54
C LEU A 518 -13.98 19.18 -27.78
N ARG A 519 -14.71 18.91 -26.69
CA ARG A 519 -15.25 19.97 -25.81
C ARG A 519 -14.13 20.78 -25.17
N GLY A 520 -13.09 20.12 -24.65
CA GLY A 520 -11.92 20.81 -24.10
C GLY A 520 -11.16 21.64 -25.15
N VAL A 521 -11.00 21.12 -26.36
CA VAL A 521 -10.38 21.86 -27.49
C VAL A 521 -11.23 23.06 -27.88
N TYR A 522 -12.56 22.90 -27.99
CA TYR A 522 -13.48 23.98 -28.32
C TYR A 522 -13.41 25.12 -27.30
N LEU A 523 -13.38 24.80 -26.00
CA LEU A 523 -13.27 25.83 -24.97
C LEU A 523 -11.93 26.57 -25.02
N LEU A 524 -10.84 25.86 -25.33
CA LEU A 524 -9.53 26.46 -25.54
C LEU A 524 -9.51 27.37 -26.78
N GLU A 525 -10.10 26.94 -27.90
CA GLU A 525 -10.26 27.76 -29.11
C GLU A 525 -11.07 29.04 -28.78
N LYS A 526 -12.20 28.91 -28.09
CA LYS A 526 -13.01 30.06 -27.66
C LYS A 526 -12.24 31.04 -26.75
N PHE A 527 -11.41 30.52 -25.85
CA PHE A 527 -10.53 31.34 -25.02
C PHE A 527 -9.51 32.10 -25.87
N LEU A 528 -8.87 31.44 -26.84
CA LEU A 528 -7.90 32.06 -27.74
C LEU A 528 -8.51 33.11 -28.67
N ASP A 529 -9.76 32.91 -29.08
CA ASP A 529 -10.50 33.88 -29.89
C ASP A 529 -10.89 35.14 -29.10
N HIS A 530 -10.87 35.08 -27.76
CA HIS A 530 -11.11 36.24 -26.89
C HIS A 530 -9.89 37.13 -26.68
N ASP A 531 -8.71 36.66 -27.07
CA ASP A 531 -7.45 37.40 -26.98
C ASP A 531 -7.58 38.81 -27.60
N GLY A 532 -7.08 39.82 -26.89
CA GLY A 532 -7.22 41.24 -27.26
C GLY A 532 -8.47 41.95 -26.72
N ARG A 533 -9.40 41.24 -26.04
CA ARG A 533 -10.56 41.83 -25.34
C ARG A 533 -10.40 41.76 -23.81
N PRO A 534 -11.13 42.57 -23.02
CA PRO A 534 -11.08 42.48 -21.57
C PRO A 534 -11.48 41.09 -21.06
N TRP A 535 -10.61 40.47 -20.25
CA TRP A 535 -10.87 39.12 -19.70
C TRP A 535 -12.05 39.07 -18.73
N SER A 536 -12.42 40.21 -18.15
CA SER A 536 -13.63 40.38 -17.32
C SER A 536 -14.93 40.17 -18.09
N GLU A 537 -14.91 40.25 -19.42
CA GLU A 537 -16.05 40.03 -20.30
C GLU A 537 -16.14 38.58 -20.81
N PHE A 538 -15.09 37.78 -20.63
CA PHE A 538 -15.11 36.38 -21.07
C PHE A 538 -16.15 35.57 -20.28
N ARG A 539 -16.92 34.73 -20.97
CA ARG A 539 -17.93 33.85 -20.36
C ARG A 539 -17.88 32.45 -20.95
N ILE A 540 -17.82 31.44 -20.09
CA ILE A 540 -18.04 30.05 -20.49
C ILE A 540 -19.52 29.90 -20.91
N PRO A 541 -19.83 29.20 -22.02
CA PRO A 541 -21.23 28.93 -22.37
C PRO A 541 -21.96 28.19 -21.25
N GLU A 542 -23.19 28.61 -20.91
CA GLU A 542 -23.98 27.99 -19.83
C GLU A 542 -24.21 26.50 -20.06
N ASP A 543 -24.44 26.10 -21.32
CA ASP A 543 -24.69 24.71 -21.69
C ASP A 543 -23.41 23.88 -21.87
N PHE A 544 -22.22 24.46 -21.68
CA PHE A 544 -20.95 23.79 -21.94
C PHE A 544 -20.79 22.50 -21.10
N PHE A 545 -21.33 22.52 -19.89
CA PHE A 545 -21.27 21.41 -18.96
C PHE A 545 -22.45 20.44 -19.07
N LEU A 546 -23.43 20.72 -19.95
CA LEU A 546 -24.59 19.86 -20.16
C LEU A 546 -24.27 18.75 -21.16
N TYR A 547 -24.83 17.58 -20.88
CA TYR A 547 -24.57 16.36 -21.63
C TYR A 547 -25.33 16.33 -22.95
#